data_AF-A0A800M7R7-F1
#
_entry.id   AF-A0A800M7R7-F1
#
_cell.length_a   1.000
_cell.length_b   1.000
_cell.length_c   1.000
_cell.angle_alpha   90.00
_cell.angle_beta   90.00
_cell.angle_gamma   90.00
#
_symmetry.space_group_name_H-M   'P 1'
#
loop_
_entity.id
_entity.type
_entity.pdbx_description
1 polymer ?
#
loop_
_entity_poly.entity_id
_entity_poly.type
_entity_poly.pdbx_seq_one_letter_code
_entity_poly.pdbx_strand_id
1 'polypeptide(L)'
;FRKSGDLEHEFFKGLRNLVDGLIFGARNMIGIGVATATAGIIVGTVTLTGIGLVMTEFVEFISGGNLMLMLLFTAFICLVLGMGLPTTANYIVVSTLMAPVVVTLGAQNGLIVPLIAVHMFVFYFGILADDTPPVGLAAFAASAIAQSDPIKTGIQGFLYDIRTAILPFLFIFNTELLMIGIESWWHLLITIITAILAMLLFAAATQGYFFVKSRWWETLILLLISFTFFRPGYWWEMVYPSSQIVQPIKIVEMVEQLPPNADLRLHLEGESIDGNLVSKMVVLPMGESAPGKARLEKAGLELRTEKKRVFVDMVTFDSLAQKAGIDFDWEILSLQIPTDRPAKQWMYFPALALLGLVVIRQRRRRT
;
A
#
# COMPACT_ATOMS: atom_id res chain seq x y z
N PHE A 1 -20.13 43.70 -12.40
CA PHE A 1 -20.59 42.94 -11.20
C PHE A 1 -20.84 43.78 -9.94
N ARG A 2 -20.63 45.10 -9.93
CA ARG A 2 -21.13 46.00 -8.88
C ARG A 2 -21.80 47.18 -9.60
N LYS A 3 -23.13 47.30 -9.52
CA LYS A 3 -24.02 48.44 -9.90
C LYS A 3 -25.32 48.07 -10.67
N SER A 4 -25.63 46.80 -10.94
CA SER A 4 -27.00 46.42 -11.36
C SER A 4 -27.87 46.25 -10.11
N GLY A 5 -28.91 47.08 -9.96
CA GLY A 5 -29.82 47.07 -8.82
C GLY A 5 -30.84 45.94 -8.81
N ASP A 6 -30.63 44.89 -9.61
CA ASP A 6 -31.61 43.82 -9.84
C ASP A 6 -31.08 42.48 -9.31
N LEU A 7 -31.07 42.39 -7.97
CA LEU A 7 -30.61 41.21 -7.22
C LEU A 7 -31.44 39.96 -7.53
N GLU A 8 -32.73 40.14 -7.81
CA GLU A 8 -33.65 39.05 -8.15
C GLU A 8 -33.27 38.45 -9.51
N HIS A 9 -33.03 39.29 -10.53
CA HIS A 9 -32.60 38.82 -11.84
C HIS A 9 -31.26 38.08 -11.81
N GLU A 10 -30.26 38.60 -11.09
CA GLU A 10 -28.95 37.93 -10.96
C GLU A 10 -29.04 36.62 -10.14
N PHE A 11 -29.94 36.54 -9.15
CA PHE A 11 -30.19 35.30 -8.41
C PHE A 11 -30.79 34.21 -9.32
N PHE A 12 -31.85 34.53 -10.08
CA PHE A 12 -32.45 33.59 -11.03
C PHE A 12 -31.48 33.18 -12.14
N LYS A 13 -30.65 34.10 -12.62
CA LYS A 13 -29.57 33.80 -13.56
C LYS A 13 -28.52 32.88 -12.97
N GLY A 14 -28.11 33.09 -11.72
CA GLY A 14 -27.22 32.18 -10.99
C GLY A 14 -27.82 30.78 -10.85
N LEU A 15 -29.11 30.68 -10.55
CA LEU A 15 -29.83 29.41 -10.43
C LEU A 15 -29.92 28.68 -11.78
N ARG A 16 -30.13 29.42 -12.88
CA ARG A 16 -30.07 28.87 -14.24
C ARG A 16 -28.67 28.37 -14.61
N ASN A 17 -27.63 29.15 -14.32
CA ASN A 17 -26.24 28.74 -14.55
C ASN A 17 -25.87 27.50 -13.73
N LEU A 18 -26.40 27.36 -12.51
CA LEU A 18 -26.22 26.16 -11.69
C LEU A 18 -26.85 24.94 -12.37
N VAL A 19 -28.10 25.06 -12.85
CA VAL A 19 -28.78 23.98 -13.59
C VAL A 19 -28.02 23.63 -14.87
N ASP A 20 -27.59 24.62 -15.65
CA ASP A 20 -26.80 24.39 -16.86
C ASP A 20 -25.46 23.71 -16.55
N GLY A 21 -24.83 24.08 -15.43
CA GLY A 21 -23.62 23.43 -14.91
C GLY A 21 -23.86 21.96 -14.52
N LEU A 22 -24.98 21.65 -13.86
CA LEU A 22 -25.36 20.28 -13.53
C LEU A 22 -25.62 19.44 -14.79
N ILE A 23 -26.29 20.01 -15.78
CA ILE A 23 -26.54 19.34 -17.08
C ILE A 23 -25.22 19.07 -17.79
N PHE A 24 -24.29 20.04 -17.80
CA PHE A 24 -22.97 19.87 -18.39
C PHE A 24 -22.16 18.79 -17.68
N GLY A 25 -22.18 18.78 -16.35
CA GLY A 25 -21.59 17.72 -15.53
C GLY A 25 -22.14 16.35 -15.89
N ALA A 26 -23.46 16.20 -15.94
CA ALA A 26 -24.12 14.94 -16.31
C ALA A 26 -23.74 14.46 -17.72
N ARG A 27 -23.62 15.36 -18.70
CA ARG A 27 -23.19 15.03 -20.07
C ARG A 27 -21.74 14.57 -20.14
N ASN A 28 -20.84 15.23 -19.41
CA ASN A 28 -19.43 14.82 -19.35
C ASN A 28 -19.24 13.46 -18.64
N MET A 29 -20.15 13.10 -17.74
CA MET A 29 -20.13 11.81 -17.07
C MET A 29 -20.55 10.63 -17.96
N ILE A 30 -21.18 10.85 -19.12
CA ILE A 30 -21.66 9.75 -19.99
C ILE A 30 -20.50 8.84 -20.41
N GLY A 31 -19.37 9.41 -20.84
CA GLY A 31 -18.20 8.64 -21.26
C GLY A 31 -17.59 7.80 -20.13
N ILE A 32 -17.51 8.37 -18.92
CA ILE A 32 -17.05 7.66 -17.73
C ILE A 32 -18.04 6.55 -17.37
N GLY A 33 -19.35 6.82 -17.43
CA GLY A 33 -20.40 5.84 -17.18
C GLY A 33 -20.28 4.60 -18.06
N VAL A 34 -20.13 4.79 -19.37
CA VAL A 34 -19.92 3.68 -20.32
C VAL A 34 -18.64 2.90 -19.98
N ALA A 35 -17.52 3.57 -19.74
CA ALA A 35 -16.27 2.92 -19.38
C ALA A 35 -16.39 2.10 -18.08
N THR A 36 -17.06 2.63 -17.05
CA THR A 36 -17.31 1.91 -15.80
C THR A 36 -18.26 0.73 -15.96
N ALA A 37 -19.29 0.84 -16.82
CA ALA A 37 -20.18 -0.28 -17.12
C ALA A 37 -19.42 -1.43 -17.79
N THR A 38 -18.54 -1.11 -18.76
CA THR A 38 -17.66 -2.10 -19.39
C THR A 38 -16.67 -2.71 -18.40
N ALA A 39 -16.04 -1.89 -17.54
CA ALA A 39 -15.18 -2.39 -16.47
C ALA A 39 -15.93 -3.35 -15.53
N GLY A 40 -17.19 -3.05 -15.19
CA GLY A 40 -18.04 -3.96 -14.41
C GLY A 40 -18.28 -5.32 -15.07
N ILE A 41 -18.45 -5.36 -16.39
CA ILE A 41 -18.54 -6.62 -17.14
C ILE A 41 -17.22 -7.39 -17.03
N ILE A 42 -16.08 -6.73 -17.21
CA ILE A 42 -14.75 -7.34 -17.05
C ILE A 42 -14.61 -7.94 -15.65
N VAL A 43 -14.94 -7.17 -14.60
CA VAL A 43 -14.91 -7.63 -13.21
C VAL A 43 -15.79 -8.86 -13.00
N GLY A 44 -17.01 -8.86 -13.54
CA GLY A 44 -17.93 -10.00 -13.47
C GLY A 44 -17.36 -11.25 -14.14
N THR A 45 -16.80 -11.11 -15.35
CA THR A 45 -16.16 -12.21 -16.07
C THR A 45 -14.92 -12.73 -15.32
N VAL A 46 -14.06 -11.84 -14.84
CA VAL A 46 -12.86 -12.20 -14.07
C VAL A 46 -13.23 -12.97 -12.81
N THR A 47 -14.26 -12.52 -12.10
CA THR A 47 -14.74 -13.18 -10.87
C THR A 47 -15.28 -14.58 -11.16
N LEU A 48 -16.05 -14.74 -12.24
CA LEU A 48 -16.64 -16.04 -12.61
C LEU A 48 -15.61 -17.03 -13.19
N THR A 49 -14.57 -16.53 -13.83
CA THR A 49 -13.54 -17.36 -14.50
C THR A 49 -12.38 -17.75 -13.59
N GLY A 50 -12.24 -17.13 -12.41
CA GLY A 50 -11.14 -17.39 -11.49
C GLY A 50 -9.79 -16.83 -11.96
N ILE A 51 -9.76 -15.91 -12.92
CA ILE A 51 -8.51 -15.29 -13.44
C ILE A 51 -7.67 -14.67 -12.31
N GLY A 52 -8.29 -14.17 -11.24
CA GLY A 52 -7.55 -13.64 -10.08
C GLY A 52 -6.64 -14.67 -9.40
N LEU A 53 -7.04 -15.95 -9.34
CA LEU A 53 -6.20 -17.03 -8.82
C LEU A 53 -5.02 -17.31 -9.77
N VAL A 54 -5.29 -17.37 -11.07
CA VAL A 54 -4.25 -17.55 -12.09
C VAL A 54 -3.22 -16.42 -12.05
N MET A 55 -3.65 -15.17 -11.83
CA MET A 55 -2.74 -14.05 -11.65
C MET A 55 -1.89 -14.17 -10.38
N THR A 56 -2.48 -14.71 -9.31
CA THR A 56 -1.76 -14.96 -8.04
C THR A 56 -0.65 -16.00 -8.25
N GLU A 57 -0.98 -17.15 -8.84
CA GLU A 57 -0.02 -18.21 -9.18
C GLU A 57 1.05 -17.72 -10.15
N PHE A 58 0.66 -16.95 -11.17
CA PHE A 58 1.60 -16.41 -12.15
C PHE A 58 2.63 -15.48 -11.49
N VAL A 59 2.17 -14.54 -10.64
CA VAL A 59 3.07 -13.62 -9.93
C VAL A 59 3.96 -14.37 -8.92
N GLU A 60 3.40 -15.35 -8.22
CA GLU A 60 4.16 -16.20 -7.30
C GLU A 60 5.28 -16.94 -8.04
N PHE A 61 4.95 -17.60 -9.14
CA PHE A 61 5.88 -18.37 -9.97
C PHE A 61 7.06 -17.51 -10.46
N ILE A 62 6.79 -16.34 -11.04
CA ILE A 62 7.86 -15.46 -11.55
C ILE A 62 8.67 -14.81 -10.43
N SER A 63 8.09 -14.63 -9.25
CA SER A 63 8.78 -14.02 -8.11
C SER A 63 9.63 -14.99 -7.30
N GLY A 64 9.38 -16.30 -7.42
CA GLY A 64 10.05 -17.34 -6.64
C GLY A 64 9.87 -17.18 -5.13
N GLY A 65 8.73 -16.65 -4.67
CA GLY A 65 8.46 -16.37 -3.26
C GLY A 65 9.21 -15.14 -2.70
N ASN A 66 9.81 -14.30 -3.55
CA ASN A 66 10.42 -13.06 -3.08
C ASN A 66 9.39 -11.93 -3.03
N LEU A 67 9.06 -11.46 -1.82
CA LEU A 67 8.11 -10.37 -1.58
C LEU A 67 8.36 -9.10 -2.42
N MET A 68 9.62 -8.68 -2.55
CA MET A 68 9.93 -7.47 -3.30
C MET A 68 9.72 -7.67 -4.79
N LEU A 69 10.10 -8.83 -5.33
CA LEU A 69 9.85 -9.17 -6.73
C LEU A 69 8.36 -9.28 -7.02
N MET A 70 7.57 -9.87 -6.13
CA MET A 70 6.10 -9.92 -6.27
C MET A 70 5.52 -8.52 -6.39
N LEU A 71 5.87 -7.59 -5.50
CA LEU A 71 5.39 -6.22 -5.57
C LEU A 71 5.84 -5.52 -6.86
N LEU A 72 7.07 -5.73 -7.32
CA LEU A 72 7.58 -5.15 -8.57
C LEU A 72 6.84 -5.70 -9.80
N PHE A 73 6.61 -7.01 -9.87
CA PHE A 73 5.85 -7.61 -10.96
C PHE A 73 4.39 -7.19 -10.94
N THR A 74 3.75 -7.15 -9.77
CA THR A 74 2.38 -6.64 -9.65
C THR A 74 2.30 -5.18 -10.05
N ALA A 75 3.26 -4.33 -9.66
CA ALA A 75 3.34 -2.94 -10.12
C ALA A 75 3.42 -2.84 -11.64
N PHE A 76 4.25 -3.67 -12.28
CA PHE A 76 4.36 -3.73 -13.72
C PHE A 76 3.05 -4.19 -14.39
N ILE A 77 2.39 -5.21 -13.85
CA ILE A 77 1.10 -5.68 -14.36
C ILE A 77 0.03 -4.59 -14.20
N CYS A 78 -0.02 -3.88 -13.07
CA CYS A 78 -0.91 -2.73 -12.87
C CYS A 78 -0.66 -1.62 -13.90
N LEU A 79 0.61 -1.33 -14.21
CA LEU A 79 0.96 -0.35 -15.25
C LEU A 79 0.45 -0.79 -16.62
N VAL A 80 0.64 -2.06 -17.00
CA VAL A 80 0.20 -2.59 -18.30
C VAL A 80 -1.33 -2.63 -18.40
N LEU A 81 -2.00 -3.12 -17.36
CA LEU A 81 -3.47 -3.21 -17.32
C LEU A 81 -4.14 -1.84 -17.31
N GLY A 82 -3.48 -0.83 -16.73
CA GLY A 82 -4.01 0.52 -16.66
C GLY A 82 -3.92 1.32 -17.96
N MET A 83 -3.12 0.86 -18.94
CA MET A 83 -2.89 1.61 -20.18
C MET A 83 -4.19 1.80 -20.98
N GLY A 84 -4.58 3.06 -21.20
CA GLY A 84 -5.68 3.41 -22.11
C GLY A 84 -7.08 3.31 -21.50
N LEU A 85 -7.19 3.15 -20.19
CA LEU A 85 -8.47 3.16 -19.45
C LEU A 85 -8.64 4.50 -18.72
N PRO A 86 -9.84 5.11 -18.70
CA PRO A 86 -10.11 6.25 -17.81
C PRO A 86 -9.83 5.89 -16.35
N THR A 87 -9.27 6.81 -15.56
CA THR A 87 -8.79 6.57 -14.18
C THR A 87 -9.78 5.79 -13.30
N THR A 88 -11.08 6.11 -13.36
CA THR A 88 -12.11 5.39 -12.62
C THR A 88 -12.27 3.94 -13.07
N ALA A 89 -12.34 3.70 -14.39
CA ALA A 89 -12.48 2.36 -14.97
C ALA A 89 -11.21 1.53 -14.77
N ASN A 90 -10.05 2.16 -14.91
CA ASN A 90 -8.74 1.60 -14.63
C ASN A 90 -8.68 1.06 -13.19
N TYR A 91 -9.03 1.88 -12.20
CA TYR A 91 -9.06 1.44 -10.81
C TYR A 91 -9.99 0.25 -10.58
N ILE A 92 -11.19 0.23 -11.17
CA ILE A 92 -12.11 -0.91 -11.05
C ILE A 92 -11.45 -2.20 -11.55
N VAL A 93 -10.88 -2.18 -12.75
CA VAL A 93 -10.24 -3.36 -13.36
C VAL A 93 -9.01 -3.80 -12.56
N VAL A 94 -8.09 -2.87 -12.30
CA VAL A 94 -6.81 -3.16 -11.65
C VAL A 94 -7.01 -3.59 -10.20
N SER A 95 -7.91 -2.96 -9.44
CA SER A 95 -8.13 -3.32 -8.03
C SER A 95 -8.81 -4.68 -7.88
N THR A 96 -9.77 -5.02 -8.75
CA THR A 96 -10.39 -6.36 -8.74
C THR A 96 -9.38 -7.46 -9.05
N LEU A 97 -8.46 -7.22 -9.99
CA LEU A 97 -7.50 -8.22 -10.44
C LEU A 97 -6.28 -8.35 -9.52
N MET A 98 -5.68 -7.22 -9.14
CA MET A 98 -4.34 -7.20 -8.53
C MET A 98 -4.35 -7.00 -7.01
N ALA A 99 -5.41 -6.41 -6.42
CA ALA A 99 -5.46 -6.30 -4.97
C ALA A 99 -5.48 -7.67 -4.26
N PRO A 100 -6.27 -8.67 -4.72
CA PRO A 100 -6.24 -10.01 -4.13
C PRO A 100 -4.86 -10.68 -4.23
N VAL A 101 -4.12 -10.44 -5.33
CA VAL A 101 -2.76 -10.96 -5.54
C VAL A 101 -1.82 -10.43 -4.46
N VAL A 102 -1.80 -9.11 -4.25
CA VAL A 102 -0.93 -8.49 -3.23
C VAL A 102 -1.31 -8.95 -1.82
N VAL A 103 -2.60 -9.06 -1.50
CA VAL A 103 -3.07 -9.51 -0.18
C VAL A 103 -2.66 -10.97 0.06
N THR A 104 -2.92 -11.86 -0.90
CA THR A 104 -2.69 -13.30 -0.76
C THR A 104 -1.20 -13.60 -0.68
N LEU A 105 -0.44 -13.13 -1.67
CA LEU A 105 1.00 -13.37 -1.73
C LEU A 105 1.73 -12.64 -0.60
N GLY A 106 1.28 -11.43 -0.24
CA GLY A 106 1.79 -10.71 0.92
C GLY A 106 1.65 -11.55 2.19
N ALA A 107 0.44 -12.04 2.47
CA ALA A 107 0.15 -12.87 3.64
C ALA A 107 0.98 -14.16 3.65
N GLN A 108 1.12 -14.84 2.52
CA GLN A 108 1.96 -16.04 2.38
C GLN A 108 3.44 -15.76 2.67
N ASN A 109 3.92 -14.56 2.32
CA ASN A 109 5.32 -14.16 2.47
C ASN A 109 5.58 -13.29 3.70
N GLY A 110 4.71 -13.37 4.70
CA GLY A 110 4.91 -12.71 6.00
C GLY A 110 4.59 -11.22 6.04
N LEU A 111 4.04 -10.65 4.97
CA LEU A 111 3.63 -9.27 4.88
C LEU A 111 2.12 -9.13 5.08
N ILE A 112 1.74 -8.60 6.23
CA ILE A 112 0.35 -8.25 6.51
C ILE A 112 0.25 -6.72 6.46
N VAL A 113 -0.58 -6.21 5.56
CA VAL A 113 -0.82 -4.79 5.38
C VAL A 113 -2.31 -4.47 5.36
N PRO A 114 -2.73 -3.29 5.83
CA PRO A 114 -4.11 -2.85 5.73
C PRO A 114 -4.58 -2.87 4.27
N LEU A 115 -5.83 -3.30 4.04
CA LEU A 115 -6.40 -3.38 2.69
C LEU A 115 -6.32 -2.05 1.93
N ILE A 116 -6.52 -0.93 2.63
CA ILE A 116 -6.41 0.41 2.03
C ILE A 116 -5.00 0.67 1.46
N ALA A 117 -3.93 0.15 2.07
CA ALA A 117 -2.58 0.28 1.54
C ALA A 117 -2.42 -0.49 0.23
N VAL A 118 -3.03 -1.67 0.12
CA VAL A 118 -3.06 -2.46 -1.10
C VAL A 118 -3.85 -1.75 -2.21
N HIS A 119 -5.03 -1.22 -1.87
CA HIS A 119 -5.83 -0.45 -2.83
C HIS A 119 -5.09 0.81 -3.30
N MET A 120 -4.40 1.52 -2.41
CA MET A 120 -3.56 2.67 -2.77
C MET A 120 -2.37 2.25 -3.63
N PHE A 121 -1.75 1.10 -3.36
CA PHE A 121 -0.66 0.56 -4.17
C PHE A 121 -1.10 0.34 -5.62
N VAL A 122 -2.17 -0.41 -5.82
CA VAL A 122 -2.67 -0.74 -7.17
C VAL A 122 -3.29 0.48 -7.86
N PHE A 123 -3.96 1.37 -7.11
CA PHE A 123 -4.51 2.61 -7.64
C PHE A 123 -3.44 3.55 -8.18
N TYR A 124 -2.36 3.76 -7.42
CA TYR A 124 -1.28 4.67 -7.85
C TYR A 124 -0.53 4.13 -9.06
N PHE A 125 -0.29 2.82 -9.16
CA PHE A 125 0.27 2.25 -10.39
C PHE A 125 -0.72 2.28 -11.56
N GLY A 126 -2.02 2.12 -11.29
CA GLY A 126 -3.06 2.32 -12.30
C GLY A 126 -3.00 3.72 -12.90
N ILE A 127 -3.02 4.78 -12.10
CA ILE A 127 -2.95 6.17 -12.61
C ILE A 127 -1.59 6.51 -13.21
N LEU A 128 -0.50 5.91 -12.72
CA LEU A 128 0.83 6.12 -13.28
C LEU A 128 0.96 5.51 -14.68
N ALA A 129 0.12 4.53 -15.05
CA ALA A 129 0.06 3.97 -16.39
C ALA A 129 -0.25 5.02 -17.46
N ASP A 130 -1.16 5.96 -17.16
CA ASP A 130 -1.57 7.02 -18.09
C ASP A 130 -0.47 8.07 -18.29
N ASP A 131 0.44 8.19 -17.32
CA ASP A 131 1.58 9.11 -17.33
C ASP A 131 2.82 8.48 -18.02
N THR A 132 2.95 7.15 -17.92
CA THR A 132 4.11 6.41 -18.42
C THR A 132 4.12 6.38 -19.96
N PRO A 133 5.23 6.76 -20.62
CA PRO A 133 5.39 6.58 -22.07
C PRO A 133 5.24 5.09 -22.45
N PRO A 134 4.52 4.74 -23.53
CA PRO A 134 4.07 5.60 -24.63
C PRO A 134 2.65 6.21 -24.47
N VAL A 135 1.97 6.05 -23.34
CA VAL A 135 0.56 6.51 -23.19
C VAL A 135 0.47 8.01 -22.93
N GLY A 136 1.17 8.51 -21.89
CA GLY A 136 1.44 9.91 -21.55
C GLY A 136 0.53 11.00 -22.15
N LEU A 137 -0.80 10.93 -21.99
CA LEU A 137 -1.73 11.80 -22.75
C LEU A 137 -1.53 13.29 -22.47
N ALA A 138 -1.14 13.62 -21.23
CA ALA A 138 -0.74 14.97 -20.84
C ALA A 138 0.56 15.41 -21.54
N ALA A 139 1.52 14.51 -21.72
CA ALA A 139 2.76 14.79 -22.44
C ALA A 139 2.50 15.03 -23.94
N PHE A 140 1.55 14.31 -24.55
CA PHE A 140 1.11 14.61 -25.93
C PHE A 140 0.53 16.02 -26.04
N ALA A 141 -0.37 16.41 -25.13
CA ALA A 141 -0.92 17.76 -25.11
C ALA A 141 0.16 18.84 -24.86
N ALA A 142 1.05 18.62 -23.90
CA ALA A 142 2.16 19.52 -23.58
C ALA A 142 3.13 19.66 -24.77
N SER A 143 3.43 18.56 -25.46
CA SER A 143 4.32 18.56 -26.62
C SER A 143 3.76 19.36 -27.81
N ALA A 144 2.44 19.36 -27.99
CA ALA A 144 1.77 20.16 -29.01
C ALA A 144 1.88 21.67 -28.72
N ILE A 145 1.80 22.07 -27.45
CA ILE A 145 2.01 23.47 -27.02
C ILE A 145 3.49 23.85 -27.17
N ALA A 146 4.40 22.97 -26.75
CA ALA A 146 5.84 23.22 -26.76
C ALA A 146 6.52 22.97 -28.12
N GLN A 147 5.77 22.52 -29.14
CA GLN A 147 6.29 22.11 -30.45
C GLN A 147 7.48 21.14 -30.37
N SER A 148 7.35 20.13 -29.52
CA SER A 148 8.40 19.14 -29.25
C SER A 148 7.94 17.72 -29.59
N ASP A 149 8.88 16.77 -29.63
CA ASP A 149 8.55 15.35 -29.82
C ASP A 149 7.78 14.82 -28.59
N PRO A 150 6.57 14.24 -28.78
CA PRO A 150 5.73 13.79 -27.67
C PRO A 150 6.38 12.75 -26.77
N ILE A 151 7.15 11.82 -27.34
CA ILE A 151 7.79 10.74 -26.59
C ILE A 151 8.95 11.29 -25.77
N LYS A 152 9.77 12.20 -26.33
CA LYS A 152 10.84 12.87 -25.57
C LYS A 152 10.27 13.70 -24.43
N THR A 153 9.18 14.43 -24.68
CA THR A 153 8.48 15.22 -23.66
C THR A 153 7.89 14.32 -22.58
N GLY A 154 7.30 13.18 -22.95
CA GLY A 154 6.79 12.19 -22.00
C GLY A 154 7.89 11.57 -21.15
N ILE A 155 9.01 11.14 -21.76
CA ILE A 155 10.15 10.59 -21.01
C ILE A 155 10.70 11.63 -20.03
N GLN A 156 10.84 12.89 -20.47
CA GLN A 156 11.33 13.96 -19.60
C GLN A 156 10.37 14.29 -18.46
N GLY A 157 9.06 14.31 -18.73
CA GLY A 157 8.00 14.46 -17.73
C GLY A 157 8.06 13.33 -16.71
N PHE A 158 8.04 12.09 -17.18
CA PHE A 158 8.10 10.89 -16.35
C PHE A 158 9.35 10.84 -15.45
N LEU A 159 10.50 11.30 -15.94
CA LEU A 159 11.71 11.41 -15.11
C LEU A 159 11.59 12.47 -13.99
N TYR A 160 10.76 13.50 -14.18
CA TYR A 160 10.48 14.49 -13.14
C TYR A 160 9.47 13.99 -12.11
N ASP A 161 8.48 13.19 -12.53
CA ASP A 161 7.46 12.63 -11.64
C ASP A 161 7.83 11.29 -11.00
N ILE A 162 8.88 10.57 -11.46
CA ILE A 162 9.29 9.22 -11.03
C ILE A 162 9.27 8.96 -9.51
N ARG A 163 9.39 10.02 -8.70
CA ARG A 163 9.16 9.98 -7.24
C ARG A 163 7.79 9.42 -6.84
N THR A 164 6.77 9.59 -7.65
CA THR A 164 5.42 9.05 -7.45
C THR A 164 5.41 7.53 -7.58
N ALA A 165 6.30 6.93 -8.37
CA ALA A 165 6.40 5.48 -8.53
C ALA A 165 6.86 4.74 -7.26
N ILE A 166 7.55 5.44 -6.35
CA ILE A 166 7.98 4.86 -5.06
C ILE A 166 6.87 4.89 -4.02
N LEU A 167 5.98 5.89 -4.10
CA LEU A 167 4.93 6.13 -3.11
C LEU A 167 4.03 4.90 -2.83
N PRO A 168 3.60 4.10 -3.84
CA PRO A 168 2.92 2.82 -3.62
C PRO A 168 3.65 1.91 -2.64
N PHE A 169 4.96 1.70 -2.83
CA PHE A 169 5.76 0.85 -1.94
C PHE A 169 5.83 1.42 -0.53
N LEU A 170 5.83 2.75 -0.40
CA LEU A 170 5.81 3.39 0.90
C LEU A 170 4.50 3.14 1.65
N PHE A 171 3.35 3.10 0.96
CA PHE A 171 2.08 2.76 1.60
C PHE A 171 2.06 1.33 2.15
N ILE A 172 2.73 0.41 1.46
CA ILE A 172 2.87 -0.99 1.89
C ILE A 172 3.81 -1.10 3.11
N PHE A 173 4.95 -0.43 3.09
CA PHE A 173 5.98 -0.58 4.13
C PHE A 173 5.94 0.45 5.26
N ASN A 174 5.16 1.52 5.10
CA ASN A 174 4.96 2.57 6.10
C ASN A 174 3.52 3.11 6.05
N THR A 175 2.63 2.42 6.75
CA THR A 175 1.20 2.76 6.83
C THR A 175 0.91 4.05 7.61
N GLU A 176 1.89 4.62 8.32
CA GLU A 176 1.74 5.92 9.00
C GLU A 176 1.51 7.05 7.99
N LEU A 177 1.98 6.89 6.74
CA LEU A 177 1.69 7.81 5.63
C LEU A 177 0.20 7.83 5.26
N LEU A 178 -0.52 6.76 5.59
CA LEU A 178 -1.98 6.65 5.43
C LEU A 178 -2.73 7.06 6.71
N MET A 179 -2.03 7.65 7.69
CA MET A 179 -2.57 8.00 9.00
C MET A 179 -3.02 6.79 9.83
N ILE A 180 -2.48 5.60 9.55
CA ILE A 180 -2.78 4.37 10.27
C ILE A 180 -1.70 4.13 11.32
N GLY A 181 -2.11 3.93 12.58
CA GLY A 181 -1.19 3.71 13.71
C GLY A 181 -0.57 4.98 14.27
N ILE A 182 -1.23 6.13 14.10
CA ILE A 182 -0.79 7.41 14.69
C ILE A 182 -1.45 7.56 16.07
N GLU A 183 -0.63 7.57 17.12
CA GLU A 183 -1.10 7.56 18.51
C GLU A 183 -1.21 8.96 19.13
N SER A 184 -0.51 9.95 18.57
CA SER A 184 -0.47 11.31 19.12
C SER A 184 -0.32 12.40 18.05
N TRP A 185 -0.70 13.62 18.40
CA TRP A 185 -0.49 14.79 17.53
C TRP A 185 0.98 15.05 17.22
N TRP A 186 1.88 14.77 18.18
CA TRP A 186 3.32 14.87 17.95
C TRP A 186 3.84 13.83 16.98
N HIS A 187 3.32 12.60 17.05
CA HIS A 187 3.65 11.56 16.07
C HIS A 187 3.20 11.97 14.67
N LEU A 188 1.96 12.45 14.51
CA LEU A 188 1.46 12.99 13.24
C LEU A 188 2.40 14.05 12.65
N LEU A 189 2.76 15.05 13.47
CA LEU A 189 3.59 16.17 13.03
C LEU A 189 4.98 15.71 12.60
N ILE A 190 5.59 14.78 13.35
CA ILE A 190 6.88 14.17 12.97
C ILE A 190 6.75 13.43 11.64
N THR A 191 5.71 12.61 11.46
CA THR A 191 5.47 11.86 10.22
C THR A 191 5.28 12.79 9.01
N ILE A 192 4.55 13.89 9.16
CA ILE A 192 4.38 14.89 8.09
C ILE A 192 5.73 15.54 7.74
N ILE A 193 6.48 16.01 8.73
CA ILE A 193 7.76 16.68 8.50
C ILE A 193 8.76 15.73 7.86
N THR A 194 8.87 14.49 8.34
CA THR A 194 9.80 13.51 7.79
C THR A 194 9.40 13.06 6.39
N ALA A 195 8.11 12.89 6.10
CA ALA A 195 7.63 12.59 4.76
C ALA A 195 7.96 13.71 3.76
N ILE A 196 7.73 14.98 4.14
CA ILE A 196 8.08 16.15 3.31
C ILE A 196 9.59 16.19 3.07
N LEU A 197 10.40 16.06 4.13
CA LEU A 197 11.87 16.04 4.01
C LEU A 197 12.34 14.89 3.12
N ALA A 198 11.82 13.68 3.33
CA ALA A 198 12.17 12.51 2.54
C ALA A 198 11.84 12.68 1.05
N MET A 199 10.68 13.26 0.72
CA MET A 199 10.28 13.55 -0.66
C MET A 199 11.17 14.64 -1.30
N LEU A 200 11.54 15.68 -0.56
CA LEU A 200 12.45 16.72 -1.05
C LEU A 200 13.87 16.18 -1.30
N LEU A 201 14.38 15.34 -0.40
CA LEU A 201 15.68 14.70 -0.55
C LEU A 201 15.69 13.69 -1.69
N PHE A 202 14.59 12.94 -1.86
CA PHE A 202 14.41 12.04 -2.99
C PHE A 202 14.45 12.81 -4.31
N ALA A 203 13.69 13.91 -4.40
CA ALA A 203 13.69 14.78 -5.58
C ALA A 203 15.08 15.38 -5.84
N ALA A 204 15.77 15.86 -4.81
CA ALA A 204 17.13 16.38 -4.96
C ALA A 204 18.13 15.30 -5.44
N ALA A 205 17.94 14.05 -5.01
CA ALA A 205 18.74 12.92 -5.45
C ALA A 205 18.48 12.57 -6.93
N THR A 206 17.22 12.43 -7.34
CA THR A 206 16.84 12.08 -8.72
C THR A 206 17.18 13.18 -9.72
N GLN A 207 17.06 14.45 -9.33
CA GLN A 207 17.48 15.59 -10.15
C GLN A 207 19.00 15.82 -10.15
N GLY A 208 19.76 15.12 -9.29
CA GLY A 208 21.21 15.28 -9.19
C GLY A 208 21.64 16.67 -8.68
N TYR A 209 20.76 17.39 -8.01
CA TYR A 209 21.00 18.75 -7.55
C TYR A 209 20.32 19.01 -6.20
N PHE A 210 21.07 19.55 -5.25
CA PHE A 210 20.52 20.00 -3.97
C PHE A 210 20.89 21.47 -3.68
N PHE A 211 22.09 21.75 -3.16
CA PHE A 211 22.64 23.13 -3.11
C PHE A 211 23.62 23.41 -4.25
N VAL A 212 24.26 22.35 -4.74
CA VAL A 212 25.16 22.31 -5.89
C VAL A 212 24.89 21.01 -6.63
N LYS A 213 25.47 20.82 -7.83
CA LYS A 213 25.43 19.55 -8.54
C LYS A 213 25.97 18.43 -7.65
N SER A 214 25.12 17.46 -7.34
CA SER A 214 25.44 16.32 -6.48
C SER A 214 26.41 15.39 -7.20
N ARG A 215 27.41 14.87 -6.46
CA ARG A 215 28.21 13.74 -6.95
C ARG A 215 27.37 12.46 -6.89
N TRP A 216 27.72 11.45 -7.68
CA TRP A 216 26.98 10.18 -7.70
C TRP A 216 26.84 9.55 -6.30
N TRP A 217 27.89 9.60 -5.47
CA TRP A 217 27.83 9.12 -4.08
C TRP A 217 26.94 9.99 -3.18
N GLU A 218 26.80 11.30 -3.46
CA GLU A 218 25.95 12.20 -2.68
C GLU A 218 24.49 11.93 -3.02
N THR A 219 24.21 11.63 -4.29
CA THR A 219 22.91 11.11 -4.72
C THR A 219 22.58 9.80 -4.01
N LEU A 220 23.49 8.81 -3.97
CA LEU A 220 23.27 7.56 -3.24
C LEU A 220 23.02 7.79 -1.75
N ILE A 221 23.79 8.68 -1.14
CA ILE A 221 23.59 9.08 0.25
C ILE A 221 22.21 9.73 0.47
N LEU A 222 21.79 10.66 -0.40
CA LEU A 222 20.47 11.31 -0.31
C LEU A 222 19.34 10.30 -0.48
N LEU A 223 19.49 9.32 -1.38
CA LEU A 223 18.56 8.19 -1.52
C LEU A 223 18.50 7.34 -0.25
N LEU A 224 19.65 7.03 0.36
CA LEU A 224 19.73 6.29 1.61
C LEU A 224 19.05 7.03 2.77
N ILE A 225 19.29 8.34 2.91
CA ILE A 225 18.64 9.19 3.90
C ILE A 225 17.11 9.20 3.66
N SER A 226 16.68 9.41 2.43
CA SER A 226 15.26 9.41 2.05
C SER A 226 14.60 8.06 2.38
N PHE A 227 15.22 6.95 2.01
CA PHE A 227 14.77 5.60 2.35
C PHE A 227 14.65 5.40 3.88
N THR A 228 15.61 5.93 4.64
CA THR A 228 15.63 5.81 6.10
C THR A 228 14.52 6.63 6.76
N PHE A 229 14.19 7.81 6.23
CA PHE A 229 13.03 8.57 6.69
C PHE A 229 11.70 7.90 6.34
N PHE A 230 11.59 7.34 5.14
CA PHE A 230 10.38 6.66 4.71
C PHE A 230 10.15 5.32 5.41
N ARG A 231 11.21 4.55 5.65
CA ARG A 231 11.12 3.21 6.26
C ARG A 231 12.19 3.04 7.35
N PRO A 232 12.11 3.81 8.46
CA PRO A 232 13.06 3.67 9.57
C PRO A 232 13.00 2.27 10.19
N GLY A 233 11.81 1.65 10.16
CA GLY A 233 11.59 0.30 10.64
C GLY A 233 12.51 -0.73 10.00
N TYR A 234 12.92 -0.59 8.74
CA TYR A 234 13.78 -1.58 8.08
C TYR A 234 15.09 -1.81 8.83
N TRP A 235 15.76 -0.72 9.22
CA TRP A 235 17.00 -0.80 10.02
C TRP A 235 16.70 -1.19 11.46
N TRP A 236 15.60 -0.69 12.01
CA TRP A 236 15.23 -0.93 13.39
C TRP A 236 14.89 -2.40 13.64
N GLU A 237 14.23 -3.09 12.70
CA GLU A 237 13.94 -4.54 12.76
C GLU A 237 15.22 -5.39 12.90
N MET A 238 16.35 -4.94 12.33
CA MET A 238 17.63 -5.68 12.43
C MET A 238 18.22 -5.66 13.84
N VAL A 239 17.89 -4.63 14.63
CA VAL A 239 18.42 -4.41 15.99
C VAL A 239 17.38 -4.82 17.04
N TYR A 240 16.12 -4.45 16.82
CA TYR A 240 14.97 -4.70 17.69
C TYR A 240 13.82 -5.29 16.86
N PRO A 241 13.77 -6.63 16.72
CA PRO A 241 12.69 -7.32 16.03
C PRO A 241 11.32 -6.92 16.60
N SER A 242 10.37 -6.64 15.71
CA SER A 242 8.99 -6.26 16.04
C SER A 242 8.20 -7.39 16.68
N SER A 243 8.48 -8.62 16.28
CA SER A 243 7.73 -9.81 16.69
C SER A 243 8.68 -10.89 17.18
N GLN A 244 8.35 -11.46 18.34
CA GLN A 244 8.98 -12.70 18.78
C GLN A 244 8.16 -13.89 18.25
N ILE A 245 8.85 -14.86 17.65
CA ILE A 245 8.25 -16.11 17.20
C ILE A 245 8.14 -17.03 18.43
N VAL A 246 6.91 -17.34 18.83
CA VAL A 246 6.58 -18.16 20.00
C VAL A 246 5.96 -19.49 19.55
N GLN A 247 6.26 -20.55 20.32
CA GLN A 247 5.74 -21.89 20.03
C GLN A 247 4.21 -21.96 20.22
N PRO A 248 3.48 -22.64 19.31
CA PRO A 248 2.02 -22.74 19.33
C PRO A 248 1.42 -23.31 20.62
N ILE A 249 2.16 -24.17 21.33
CA ILE A 249 1.68 -24.86 22.55
C ILE A 249 1.20 -23.87 23.63
N LYS A 250 1.81 -22.69 23.68
CA LYS A 250 1.47 -21.65 24.68
C LYS A 250 0.38 -20.69 24.21
N ILE A 251 -0.30 -20.97 23.10
CA ILE A 251 -1.27 -20.04 22.50
C ILE A 251 -2.33 -19.57 23.48
N VAL A 252 -2.90 -20.47 24.28
CA VAL A 252 -3.95 -20.15 25.24
C VAL A 252 -3.45 -19.18 26.31
N GLU A 253 -2.29 -19.47 26.91
CA GLU A 253 -1.66 -18.63 27.93
C GLU A 253 -1.30 -17.24 27.36
N MET A 254 -0.78 -17.21 26.13
CA MET A 254 -0.36 -15.96 25.48
C MET A 254 -1.56 -15.09 25.10
N VAL A 255 -2.63 -15.69 24.58
CA VAL A 255 -3.86 -14.96 24.21
C VAL A 255 -4.53 -14.33 25.43
N GLU A 256 -4.41 -14.97 26.60
CA GLU A 256 -4.88 -14.43 27.87
C GLU A 256 -4.08 -13.19 28.31
N GLN A 257 -2.77 -13.18 28.06
CA GLN A 257 -1.86 -12.08 28.41
C GLN A 257 -1.90 -10.91 27.42
N LEU A 258 -2.49 -11.09 26.23
CA LEU A 258 -2.59 -10.03 25.23
C LEU A 258 -3.46 -8.86 25.74
N PRO A 259 -3.06 -7.59 25.49
CA PRO A 259 -3.91 -6.44 25.77
C PRO A 259 -5.30 -6.55 25.12
N PRO A 260 -6.33 -5.87 25.66
CA PRO A 260 -7.64 -5.77 25.00
C PRO A 260 -7.48 -5.22 23.57
N ASN A 261 -8.21 -5.78 22.60
CA ASN A 261 -8.18 -5.37 21.19
C ASN A 261 -6.80 -5.50 20.50
N ALA A 262 -5.90 -6.33 21.02
CA ALA A 262 -4.62 -6.61 20.39
C ALA A 262 -4.75 -7.59 19.21
N ASP A 263 -3.94 -7.40 18.19
CA ASP A 263 -3.88 -8.27 17.02
C ASP A 263 -3.04 -9.53 17.30
N LEU A 264 -3.63 -10.71 17.18
CA LEU A 264 -2.93 -11.99 17.20
C LEU A 264 -2.50 -12.38 15.79
N ARG A 265 -1.20 -12.55 15.59
CA ARG A 265 -0.63 -12.96 14.30
C ARG A 265 -0.27 -14.44 14.33
N LEU A 266 -0.91 -15.22 13.47
CA LEU A 266 -0.76 -16.67 13.36
C LEU A 266 -0.10 -17.02 12.04
N HIS A 267 0.94 -17.86 12.07
CA HIS A 267 1.43 -18.56 10.88
C HIS A 267 0.75 -19.91 10.82
N LEU A 268 -0.07 -20.12 9.78
CA LEU A 268 -0.82 -21.34 9.57
C LEU A 268 -0.36 -22.04 8.30
N GLU A 269 -0.40 -23.38 8.32
CA GLU A 269 -0.17 -24.22 7.15
C GLU A 269 -1.22 -25.34 7.09
N GLY A 270 -1.76 -25.60 5.92
CA GLY A 270 -2.72 -26.68 5.73
C GLY A 270 -3.06 -26.90 4.26
N GLU A 271 -3.90 -27.89 3.99
CA GLU A 271 -4.38 -28.19 2.65
C GLU A 271 -5.62 -27.33 2.34
N SER A 272 -5.67 -26.73 1.15
CA SER A 272 -6.87 -26.04 0.68
C SER A 272 -7.91 -27.03 0.15
N ILE A 273 -9.12 -26.54 -0.12
CA ILE A 273 -10.20 -27.32 -0.74
C ILE A 273 -9.77 -27.94 -2.09
N ASP A 274 -8.81 -27.30 -2.78
CA ASP A 274 -8.28 -27.74 -4.07
C ASP A 274 -7.14 -28.78 -3.93
N GLY A 275 -6.77 -29.17 -2.72
CA GLY A 275 -5.70 -30.14 -2.45
C GLY A 275 -4.28 -29.55 -2.44
N ASN A 276 -4.15 -28.22 -2.46
CA ASN A 276 -2.86 -27.54 -2.46
C ASN A 276 -2.42 -27.21 -1.03
N LEU A 277 -1.16 -27.45 -0.69
CA LEU A 277 -0.56 -26.98 0.55
C LEU A 277 -0.41 -25.46 0.53
N VAL A 278 -1.04 -24.79 1.48
CA VAL A 278 -1.03 -23.33 1.64
C VAL A 278 -0.44 -22.97 2.98
N SER A 279 0.57 -22.11 2.97
CA SER A 279 1.17 -21.52 4.18
C SER A 279 0.96 -20.01 4.16
N LYS A 280 0.30 -19.45 5.20
CA LYS A 280 0.05 -18.00 5.27
C LYS A 280 0.04 -17.44 6.68
N MET A 281 0.37 -16.15 6.77
CA MET A 281 0.17 -15.34 7.96
C MET A 281 -1.24 -14.77 8.01
N VAL A 282 -1.89 -14.87 9.16
CA VAL A 282 -3.23 -14.35 9.41
C VAL A 282 -3.21 -13.44 10.64
N VAL A 283 -3.98 -12.36 10.62
CA VAL A 283 -4.19 -11.49 11.78
C VAL A 283 -5.62 -11.60 12.27
N LEU A 284 -5.76 -11.86 13.57
CA LEU A 284 -7.04 -11.91 14.25
C LEU A 284 -7.08 -10.80 15.30
N PRO A 285 -7.98 -9.81 15.17
CA PRO A 285 -8.18 -8.82 16.21
C PRO A 285 -8.82 -9.53 17.41
N MET A 286 -8.05 -9.66 18.49
CA MET A 286 -8.53 -10.30 19.71
C MET A 286 -9.33 -9.27 20.47
N GLY A 287 -10.64 -9.47 20.65
CA GLY A 287 -11.53 -8.52 21.33
C GLY A 287 -11.19 -8.25 22.81
N GLU A 288 -12.20 -8.05 23.64
CA GLU A 288 -11.98 -7.78 25.07
C GLU A 288 -11.19 -8.90 25.78
N SER A 289 -10.53 -8.54 26.89
CA SER A 289 -9.83 -9.50 27.74
C SER A 289 -10.81 -10.53 28.28
N ALA A 290 -10.50 -11.80 28.04
CA ALA A 290 -11.23 -12.97 28.50
C ALA A 290 -10.22 -14.10 28.71
N PRO A 291 -10.58 -15.17 29.44
CA PRO A 291 -9.72 -16.36 29.55
C PRO A 291 -9.32 -16.84 28.16
N GLY A 292 -8.05 -17.25 27.98
CA GLY A 292 -7.45 -17.44 26.65
C GLY A 292 -8.27 -18.31 25.71
N LYS A 293 -8.85 -19.40 26.23
CA LYS A 293 -9.71 -20.31 25.47
C LYS A 293 -11.01 -19.65 25.00
N ALA A 294 -11.73 -18.98 25.90
CA ALA A 294 -12.97 -18.28 25.57
C ALA A 294 -12.71 -17.12 24.59
N ARG A 295 -11.53 -16.50 24.65
CA ARG A 295 -11.13 -15.43 23.74
C ARG A 295 -10.86 -15.95 22.32
N LEU A 296 -10.25 -17.13 22.20
CA LEU A 296 -10.08 -17.84 20.92
C LEU A 296 -11.42 -18.30 20.35
N GLU A 297 -12.29 -18.89 21.17
CA GLU A 297 -13.64 -19.31 20.77
C GLU A 297 -14.48 -18.13 20.27
N LYS A 298 -14.41 -16.96 20.93
CA LYS A 298 -15.04 -15.71 20.45
C LYS A 298 -14.48 -15.22 19.12
N ALA A 299 -13.18 -15.42 18.87
CA ALA A 299 -12.59 -15.14 17.56
C ALA A 299 -13.01 -16.17 16.50
N GLY A 300 -13.64 -17.28 16.92
CA GLY A 300 -14.14 -18.36 16.08
C GLY A 300 -13.15 -19.50 15.89
N LEU A 301 -12.17 -19.65 16.79
CA LEU A 301 -11.16 -20.71 16.75
C LEU A 301 -11.34 -21.68 17.91
N GLU A 302 -11.59 -22.95 17.58
CA GLU A 302 -11.37 -24.07 18.48
C GLU A 302 -10.09 -24.81 18.07
N LEU A 303 -9.25 -25.13 19.05
CA LEU A 303 -7.93 -25.69 18.80
C LEU A 303 -7.81 -27.07 19.45
N ARG A 304 -7.21 -28.01 18.71
CA ARG A 304 -6.76 -29.30 19.24
C ARG A 304 -5.24 -29.33 19.33
N THR A 305 -4.71 -29.93 20.39
CA THR A 305 -3.27 -30.09 20.57
C THR A 305 -2.91 -31.57 20.52
N GLU A 306 -2.04 -31.94 19.58
CA GLU A 306 -1.58 -33.32 19.41
C GLU A 306 -0.06 -33.38 19.40
N LYS A 307 0.55 -34.16 20.31
CA LYS A 307 1.99 -34.46 20.31
C LYS A 307 2.91 -33.24 20.07
N LYS A 308 2.54 -32.08 20.64
CA LYS A 308 3.21 -30.75 20.55
C LYS A 308 2.90 -29.88 19.33
N ARG A 309 2.02 -30.32 18.43
CA ARG A 309 1.46 -29.53 17.32
C ARG A 309 0.07 -29.03 17.72
N VAL A 310 -0.30 -27.85 17.22
CA VAL A 310 -1.62 -27.25 17.47
C VAL A 310 -2.34 -27.14 16.14
N PHE A 311 -3.51 -27.75 16.04
CA PHE A 311 -4.34 -27.74 14.85
C PHE A 311 -5.64 -27.00 15.14
N VAL A 312 -6.21 -26.42 14.09
CA VAL A 312 -7.54 -25.83 14.11
C VAL A 312 -8.57 -26.97 14.04
N ASP A 313 -9.31 -27.15 15.13
CA ASP A 313 -10.31 -28.22 15.26
C ASP A 313 -11.68 -27.78 14.78
N MET A 314 -12.03 -26.50 14.93
CA MET A 314 -13.24 -25.95 14.33
C MET A 314 -13.06 -24.47 14.08
N VAL A 315 -13.61 -24.02 12.95
CA VAL A 315 -13.79 -22.60 12.65
C VAL A 315 -15.28 -22.29 12.70
N THR A 316 -15.69 -21.41 13.60
CA THR A 316 -17.11 -21.03 13.72
C THR A 316 -17.56 -20.26 12.48
N PHE A 317 -18.76 -20.56 11.99
CA PHE A 317 -19.35 -19.87 10.84
C PHE A 317 -19.56 -18.36 11.09
N ASP A 318 -19.30 -17.53 10.08
CA ASP A 318 -19.34 -16.05 10.09
C ASP A 318 -18.40 -15.38 11.12
N SER A 319 -17.44 -16.14 11.64
CA SER A 319 -16.44 -15.63 12.58
C SER A 319 -15.34 -14.80 11.93
N LEU A 320 -14.57 -14.10 12.77
CA LEU A 320 -13.37 -13.39 12.34
C LEU A 320 -12.32 -14.35 11.78
N ALA A 321 -12.18 -15.53 12.39
CA ALA A 321 -11.29 -16.58 11.90
C ALA A 321 -11.64 -17.07 10.49
N GLN A 322 -12.93 -17.31 10.22
CA GLN A 322 -13.39 -17.70 8.89
C GLN A 322 -13.16 -16.59 7.86
N LYS A 323 -13.47 -15.33 8.23
CA LYS A 323 -13.26 -14.16 7.36
C LYS A 323 -11.78 -13.91 7.07
N ALA A 324 -10.89 -14.29 7.98
CA ALA A 324 -9.45 -14.27 7.79
C ALA A 324 -8.93 -15.48 6.96
N GLY A 325 -9.83 -16.38 6.58
CA GLY A 325 -9.60 -17.53 5.72
C GLY A 325 -8.84 -18.66 6.40
N ILE A 326 -9.01 -18.83 7.71
CA ILE A 326 -8.51 -20.00 8.43
C ILE A 326 -9.46 -21.16 8.15
N ASP A 327 -8.91 -22.35 7.90
CA ASP A 327 -9.69 -23.56 7.63
C ASP A 327 -9.49 -24.64 8.70
N PHE A 328 -10.37 -25.62 8.68
CA PHE A 328 -10.30 -26.82 9.51
C PHE A 328 -9.03 -27.63 9.20
N ASP A 329 -8.47 -28.28 10.22
CA ASP A 329 -7.28 -29.14 10.14
C ASP A 329 -5.98 -28.42 9.77
N TRP A 330 -6.00 -27.09 9.73
CA TRP A 330 -4.77 -26.32 9.53
C TRP A 330 -3.91 -26.33 10.79
N GLU A 331 -2.61 -26.49 10.61
CA GLU A 331 -1.63 -26.42 11.68
C GLU A 331 -1.23 -24.97 11.94
N ILE A 332 -1.20 -24.59 13.21
CA ILE A 332 -0.53 -23.35 13.66
C ILE A 332 0.95 -23.68 13.81
N LEU A 333 1.79 -23.15 12.91
CA LEU A 333 3.24 -23.33 12.95
C LEU A 333 3.90 -22.41 13.97
N SER A 334 3.46 -21.15 14.03
CA SER A 334 4.05 -20.17 14.93
C SER A 334 3.11 -19.02 15.29
N LEU A 335 3.41 -18.40 16.43
CA LEU A 335 2.75 -17.21 16.94
C LEU A 335 3.72 -16.03 16.84
N GLN A 336 3.29 -14.91 16.28
CA GLN A 336 4.06 -13.68 16.29
C GLN A 336 3.45 -12.69 17.27
N ILE A 337 4.18 -12.41 18.36
CA ILE A 337 3.73 -11.50 19.41
C ILE A 337 4.53 -10.19 19.33
N PRO A 338 3.88 -9.02 19.34
CA PRO A 338 4.57 -7.74 19.40
C PRO A 338 5.52 -7.69 20.61
N THR A 339 6.78 -7.33 20.37
CA THR A 339 7.78 -7.14 21.43
C THR A 339 7.81 -5.67 21.85
N ASP A 340 7.97 -5.41 23.15
CA ASP A 340 8.19 -4.04 23.63
C ASP A 340 9.53 -3.54 23.11
N ARG A 341 9.50 -2.43 22.36
CA ARG A 341 10.68 -1.90 21.69
C ARG A 341 10.69 -0.38 21.69
N PRO A 342 11.87 0.26 21.72
CA PRO A 342 11.94 1.70 21.58
C PRO A 342 11.42 2.13 20.20
N ALA A 343 11.01 3.39 20.13
CA ALA A 343 10.38 3.97 18.94
C ALA A 343 11.31 3.87 17.71
N LYS A 344 10.81 3.44 16.55
CA LYS A 344 11.63 3.33 15.32
C LYS A 344 12.19 4.68 14.82
N GLN A 345 11.60 5.79 15.27
CA GLN A 345 11.96 7.17 14.92
C GLN A 345 13.38 7.55 15.38
N TRP A 346 14.01 6.77 16.26
CA TRP A 346 15.42 6.95 16.61
C TRP A 346 16.36 6.86 15.40
N MET A 347 15.96 6.14 14.34
CA MET A 347 16.71 6.09 13.08
C MET A 347 16.74 7.43 12.32
N TYR A 348 15.93 8.42 12.71
CA TYR A 348 15.97 9.75 12.12
C TYR A 348 17.23 10.54 12.53
N PHE A 349 17.76 10.32 13.73
CA PHE A 349 18.98 11.00 14.20
C PHE A 349 20.22 10.69 13.35
N PRO A 350 20.60 9.42 13.09
CA PRO A 350 21.72 9.12 12.21
C PRO A 350 21.49 9.62 10.78
N ALA A 351 20.25 9.55 10.28
CA ALA A 351 19.89 10.09 8.97
C ALA A 351 20.10 11.61 8.88
N LEU A 352 19.67 12.36 9.90
CA LEU A 352 19.87 13.81 9.99
C LEU A 352 21.35 14.19 10.15
N ALA A 353 22.12 13.43 10.93
CA ALA A 353 23.57 13.65 11.06
C ALA A 353 24.28 13.48 9.71
N LEU A 354 23.92 12.42 8.98
CA LEU A 354 24.48 12.14 7.66
C LEU A 354 24.06 13.19 6.62
N LEU A 355 22.81 13.67 6.69
CA LEU A 355 22.35 14.83 5.90
C LEU A 355 23.16 16.08 6.22
N GLY A 356 23.41 16.37 7.50
CA GLY A 356 24.24 17.49 7.94
C GLY A 356 25.64 17.46 7.30
N LEU A 357 26.28 16.30 7.23
CA LEU A 357 27.59 16.13 6.57
C LEU A 357 27.52 16.46 5.06
N VAL A 358 26.47 16.00 4.37
CA VAL A 358 26.25 16.32 2.96
C VAL A 358 26.07 17.82 2.77
N VAL A 359 25.25 18.47 3.61
CA VAL A 359 24.98 19.91 3.55
C VAL A 359 26.26 20.71 3.76
N ILE A 360 27.06 20.38 4.79
CA ILE A 360 28.33 21.06 5.07
C ILE A 360 29.28 20.93 3.87
N ARG A 361 29.40 19.73 3.30
CA ARG A 361 30.29 19.46 2.16
C ARG A 361 29.81 20.14 0.86
N GLN A 362 28.50 20.23 0.64
CA GLN A 362 27.94 20.95 -0.50
C GLN A 362 28.11 22.46 -0.36
N ARG A 363 27.87 23.02 0.84
CA ARG A 363 28.06 24.45 1.11
C ARG A 363 29.51 24.90 0.90
N ARG A 364 30.49 24.08 1.34
CA ARG A 364 31.93 24.35 1.10
C ARG A 364 32.33 24.37 -0.38
N ARG A 365 31.52 23.83 -1.28
CA ARG A 365 31.75 23.87 -2.74
C ARG A 365 30.95 24.96 -3.45
N ARG A 366 30.02 25.61 -2.74
CA ARG A 366 29.20 26.70 -3.26
C ARG A 366 29.93 28.04 -3.13
N THR A 367 30.71 28.18 -2.06
CA THR A 367 31.78 29.18 -1.92
C THR A 367 32.97 28.75 -2.77
#